data_AF-A0A0E9WQ33-F1
#
_entry.id   AF-A0A0E9WQ33-F1
#
_cell.length_a   1.000
_cell.length_b   1.000
_cell.length_c   1.000
_cell.angle_alpha   90.00
_cell.angle_beta   90.00
_cell.angle_gamma   90.00
#
_symmetry.space_group_name_H-M   'P 1'
#
loop_
_entity.id
_entity.type
_entity.pdbx_description
1 polymer ?
#
loop_
_entity_poly.entity_id
_entity_poly.type
_entity_poly.pdbx_seq_one_letter_code
_entity_poly.pdbx_strand_id
1 'polypeptide(L)'
;MDLEHTLGESAALGTAGVVLWGELQFAKSKHQCKILHDYVGSVLGKYVRTLKRGVQQCSHRLCSGNGRCARRNPDSGHMMHSFSSPEPHRIHDSTFSSAQLHSAFHCLCYQGWTGELCQDKIL
;
A
#
# COMPACT_ATOMS: atom_id res chain seq x y z
N MET A 1 12.73 0.70 6.02
CA MET A 1 12.73 -0.41 6.98
C MET A 1 11.50 -0.35 7.91
N ASP A 2 11.43 0.47 8.97
CA ASP A 2 10.31 0.36 9.95
C ASP A 2 8.91 0.58 9.35
N LEU A 3 8.73 1.59 8.51
CA LEU A 3 7.44 1.85 7.86
C LEU A 3 7.04 0.72 6.89
N GLU A 4 8.02 0.02 6.30
CA GLU A 4 7.78 -1.12 5.41
C GLU A 4 7.32 -2.34 6.19
N HIS A 5 7.99 -2.64 7.30
CA HIS A 5 7.64 -3.78 8.16
C HIS A 5 6.42 -3.53 9.06
N THR A 6 5.78 -2.35 8.97
CA THR A 6 4.56 -2.02 9.73
C THR A 6 3.40 -1.65 8.80
N LEU A 7 3.42 -0.44 8.22
CA LEU A 7 2.39 0.04 7.32
C LEU A 7 2.41 -0.70 5.99
N GLY A 8 3.60 -0.96 5.45
CA GLY A 8 3.78 -1.75 4.23
C GLY A 8 3.27 -3.17 4.39
N GLU A 9 3.57 -3.80 5.51
CA GLU A 9 3.11 -5.15 5.85
C GLU A 9 1.59 -5.21 6.01
N SER A 10 1.01 -4.24 6.73
CA SER A 10 -0.46 -4.10 6.84
C SER A 10 -1.12 -4.00 5.47
N ALA A 11 -0.58 -3.16 4.58
CA ALA A 11 -1.08 -3.03 3.22
C ALA A 11 -0.90 -4.32 2.41
N ALA A 12 0.26 -4.98 2.52
CA ALA A 12 0.53 -6.24 1.82
C ALA A 12 -0.45 -7.35 2.20
N LEU A 13 -0.91 -7.38 3.46
CA LEU A 13 -1.92 -8.33 3.95
C LEU A 13 -3.37 -7.93 3.60
N GLY A 14 -3.58 -6.81 2.90
CA GLY A 14 -4.90 -6.41 2.40
C GLY A 14 -5.84 -5.81 3.45
N THR A 15 -5.28 -5.20 4.50
CA THR A 15 -6.09 -4.49 5.50
C THR A 15 -6.90 -3.36 4.86
N ALA A 16 -8.02 -2.99 5.49
CA ALA A 16 -8.83 -1.86 5.01
C ALA A 16 -8.16 -0.50 5.26
N GLY A 17 -7.23 -0.43 6.22
CA GLY A 17 -6.52 0.76 6.61
C GLY A 17 -5.73 0.57 7.89
N VAL A 18 -5.15 1.67 8.37
CA VAL A 18 -4.33 1.75 9.58
C VAL A 18 -4.67 3.05 10.31
N VAL A 19 -4.55 3.05 11.64
CA VAL A 19 -4.68 4.25 12.46
C VAL A 19 -3.30 4.60 13.01
N LEU A 20 -2.82 5.79 12.69
CA LEU A 20 -1.58 6.31 13.25
C LEU A 20 -1.91 7.07 14.53
N TRP A 21 -1.47 6.53 15.65
CA TRP A 21 -1.68 7.12 16.96
C TRP A 21 -0.33 7.55 17.56
N GLY A 22 -0.34 8.66 18.29
CA GLY A 22 0.86 9.21 18.93
C GLY A 22 0.54 9.85 20.27
N GLU A 23 1.51 9.81 21.18
CA GLU A 23 1.40 10.41 22.50
C GLU A 23 1.38 11.95 22.45
N LEU A 24 0.71 12.57 23.42
CA LEU A 24 0.69 14.03 23.56
C LEU A 24 2.10 14.63 23.69
N GLN A 25 3.07 13.85 24.22
CA GLN A 25 4.47 14.25 24.36
C GLN A 25 5.09 14.76 23.05
N PHE A 26 4.68 14.22 21.90
CA PHE A 26 5.20 14.63 20.59
C PHE A 26 4.73 16.02 20.15
N ALA A 27 3.74 16.60 20.84
CA ALA A 27 3.16 17.90 20.53
C ALA A 27 3.23 18.90 21.70
N LYS A 28 4.09 18.65 22.71
CA LYS A 28 4.16 19.47 23.94
C LYS A 28 4.89 20.80 23.80
N SER A 29 5.65 21.00 22.72
CA SER A 29 6.41 22.24 22.51
C SER A 29 6.48 22.58 21.03
N LYS A 30 6.70 23.86 20.72
CA LYS A 30 6.92 24.33 19.34
C LYS A 30 8.04 23.55 18.64
N HIS A 31 9.09 23.20 19.36
CA HIS A 31 10.21 22.42 18.82
C HIS A 31 9.79 21.00 18.46
N GLN A 32 9.11 20.28 19.36
CA GLN A 32 8.61 18.92 19.08
C GLN A 32 7.57 18.91 17.95
N CYS A 33 6.65 19.88 17.92
CA CYS A 33 5.70 20.02 16.81
C CYS A 33 6.41 20.22 15.47
N LYS A 34 7.52 20.96 15.43
CA LYS A 34 8.30 21.16 14.21
C LYS A 34 8.96 19.86 13.76
N ILE A 35 9.57 19.10 14.67
CA ILE A 35 10.13 17.78 14.36
C ILE A 35 9.04 16.83 13.82
N LEU A 36 7.88 16.79 14.47
CA LEU A 36 6.76 15.97 14.03
C LEU A 36 6.25 16.40 12.65
N HIS A 37 6.06 17.71 12.43
CA HIS A 37 5.68 18.26 11.13
C HIS A 37 6.66 17.83 10.03
N ASP A 38 7.96 17.97 10.29
CA ASP A 38 9.00 17.65 9.32
C ASP A 38 9.05 16.14 9.04
N TYR A 39 8.88 15.29 10.05
CA TYR A 39 8.77 13.83 9.88
C TYR A 39 7.53 13.45 9.05
N VAL A 40 6.37 14.02 9.36
CA VAL A 40 5.12 13.79 8.62
C VAL A 40 5.26 14.23 7.17
N GLY A 41 5.85 15.40 6.90
CA GLY A 41 6.01 15.92 5.54
C GLY A 41 7.05 15.17 4.71
N SER A 42 8.17 14.82 5.32
CA SER A 42 9.36 14.34 4.60
C SER A 42 9.56 12.83 4.59
N VAL A 43 9.16 12.12 5.64
CA VAL A 43 9.39 10.67 5.77
C VAL A 43 8.06 9.92 5.65
N LEU A 44 7.19 10.05 6.66
CA LEU A 44 5.94 9.29 6.74
C LEU A 44 5.02 9.62 5.58
N GLY A 45 4.80 10.90 5.28
CA GLY A 45 3.90 11.32 4.21
C GLY A 45 4.37 10.89 2.83
N LYS A 46 5.69 10.92 2.56
CA LYS A 46 6.24 10.39 1.31
C LYS A 46 6.00 8.89 1.19
N TYR A 47 6.27 8.14 2.26
CA TYR A 47 6.06 6.70 2.29
C TYR A 47 4.59 6.33 2.07
N VAL A 48 3.66 6.96 2.80
CA VAL A 48 2.21 6.70 2.68
C VAL A 48 1.71 7.00 1.26
N ARG A 49 2.19 8.06 0.60
CA ARG A 49 1.82 8.36 -0.79
C ARG A 49 2.29 7.28 -1.75
N THR A 50 3.54 6.84 -1.64
CA THR A 50 4.11 5.75 -2.44
C THR A 50 3.33 4.45 -2.22
N LEU A 51 3.11 4.07 -0.96
CA LEU A 51 2.38 2.86 -0.61
C LEU A 51 0.93 2.89 -1.14
N LYS A 52 0.21 4.00 -0.95
CA LYS A 52 -1.16 4.16 -1.44
C LYS A 52 -1.23 3.99 -2.96
N ARG A 53 -0.29 4.57 -3.70
CA ARG A 53 -0.21 4.40 -5.16
C ARG A 53 -0.02 2.93 -5.54
N GLY A 54 0.87 2.22 -4.85
CA GLY A 54 1.08 0.79 -5.07
C GLY A 54 -0.16 -0.06 -4.80
N VAL A 55 -0.86 0.20 -3.69
CA VAL A 55 -2.14 -0.46 -3.36
C VAL A 55 -3.19 -0.21 -4.45
N GLN A 56 -3.34 1.04 -4.90
CA GLN A 56 -4.30 1.43 -5.94
C GLN A 56 -3.97 0.77 -7.28
N GLN A 57 -2.70 0.77 -7.68
CA GLN A 57 -2.27 0.12 -8.91
C GLN A 57 -2.52 -1.38 -8.87
N CYS A 58 -2.27 -2.04 -7.73
CA CYS A 58 -2.58 -3.45 -7.57
C CYS A 58 -4.08 -3.70 -7.71
N SER A 59 -4.92 -2.91 -7.01
CA SER A 59 -6.38 -3.01 -7.11
C SER A 59 -6.86 -2.89 -8.56
N HIS A 60 -6.36 -1.90 -9.31
CA HIS A 60 -6.75 -1.72 -10.71
C HIS A 60 -6.23 -2.81 -11.66
N ARG A 61 -4.98 -3.25 -11.49
CA ARG A 61 -4.33 -4.19 -12.40
C ARG A 61 -4.71 -5.64 -12.15
N LEU A 62 -4.93 -6.03 -10.90
CA LEU A 62 -5.23 -7.40 -10.49
C LEU A 62 -6.69 -7.60 -10.13
N CYS A 63 -7.31 -6.64 -9.43
CA CYS A 63 -8.64 -6.81 -8.85
C CYS A 63 -9.72 -5.99 -9.55
N SER A 64 -9.52 -5.66 -10.83
CA SER A 64 -10.45 -4.88 -11.67
C SER A 64 -10.90 -3.53 -11.07
N GLY A 65 -10.17 -3.00 -10.08
CA GLY A 65 -10.56 -1.82 -9.29
C GLY A 65 -11.65 -2.08 -8.25
N ASN A 66 -12.12 -3.33 -8.11
CA ASN A 66 -13.26 -3.74 -7.30
C ASN A 66 -12.88 -4.61 -6.09
N GLY A 67 -11.60 -4.64 -5.74
CA GLY A 67 -11.11 -5.36 -4.57
C GLY A 67 -9.78 -4.82 -4.07
N ARG A 68 -9.41 -5.26 -2.86
CA ARG A 68 -8.07 -5.04 -2.31
C ARG A 68 -7.17 -6.21 -2.70
N CYS A 69 -5.92 -5.93 -3.00
CA CYS A 69 -4.93 -6.98 -3.07
C CYS A 69 -4.54 -7.46 -1.66
N ALA A 70 -4.26 -8.73 -1.51
CA ALA A 70 -3.61 -9.30 -0.34
C ALA A 70 -2.58 -10.35 -0.78
N ARG A 71 -1.47 -10.42 -0.06
CA ARG A 71 -0.37 -11.33 -0.33
C ARG A 71 -0.88 -12.77 -0.23
N ARG A 72 -0.56 -13.62 -1.22
CA ARG A 72 -1.02 -15.02 -1.25
C ARG A 72 -0.43 -15.84 -0.12
N ASN A 73 0.87 -15.71 0.11
CA ASN A 73 1.56 -16.30 1.27
C ASN A 73 1.87 -15.19 2.27
N PRO A 74 1.17 -15.11 3.42
CA PRO A 74 1.40 -14.08 4.44
C PRO A 74 2.87 -13.96 4.86
N ASP A 75 3.60 -15.08 4.92
CA ASP A 75 4.99 -15.13 5.39
C ASP A 75 6.03 -14.75 4.31
N SER A 76 5.61 -14.52 3.07
CA SER A 76 6.53 -14.11 1.99
C SER A 76 6.88 -12.62 2.07
N GLY A 77 8.05 -12.19 1.57
CA GLY A 77 8.49 -10.79 1.63
C GLY A 77 7.89 -9.84 0.58
N HIS A 78 6.81 -10.22 -0.11
CA HIS A 78 6.28 -9.43 -1.24
C HIS A 78 5.57 -8.14 -0.78
N MET A 79 6.06 -6.98 -1.24
CA MET A 79 5.57 -5.68 -0.80
C MET A 79 4.92 -4.87 -1.92
N MET A 80 3.94 -4.03 -1.56
CA MET A 80 3.19 -3.22 -2.52
C MET A 80 3.87 -1.91 -2.93
N HIS A 81 4.85 -1.42 -2.16
CA HIS A 81 5.57 -0.19 -2.51
C HIS A 81 6.45 -0.35 -3.77
N SER A 82 6.78 -1.59 -4.15
CA SER A 82 7.56 -1.92 -5.35
C SER A 82 6.84 -1.63 -6.67
N PHE A 83 5.52 -1.37 -6.65
CA PHE A 83 4.74 -1.02 -7.85
C PHE A 83 4.91 0.46 -8.26
N SER A 84 5.50 1.26 -7.39
CA SER A 84 5.52 2.72 -7.49
C SER A 84 6.91 3.24 -7.87
N SER A 85 7.19 3.43 -9.16
CA SER A 85 8.39 4.19 -9.60
C SER A 85 8.34 5.63 -9.06
N PRO A 86 9.38 6.16 -8.39
CA PRO A 86 9.34 7.50 -7.81
C PRO A 86 9.41 8.65 -8.83
N GLU A 87 9.72 8.38 -10.10
CA GLU A 87 10.17 9.41 -11.05
C GLU A 87 9.39 9.34 -12.39
N PRO A 88 8.88 10.48 -12.91
CA PRO A 88 8.25 10.56 -14.24
C PRO A 88 9.23 10.34 -15.41
N HIS A 89 10.55 10.40 -15.15
CA HIS A 89 11.59 10.47 -16.20
C HIS A 89 12.62 9.35 -16.16
N ARG A 90 12.42 8.33 -15.34
CA ARG A 90 13.20 7.09 -15.44
C ARG A 90 12.26 5.95 -15.74
N ILE A 91 12.28 5.53 -17.00
CA ILE A 91 11.83 4.20 -17.45
C ILE A 91 12.82 3.20 -16.83
N HIS A 92 12.78 3.05 -15.50
CA HIS A 92 13.34 1.88 -14.87
C HIS A 92 12.22 0.86 -14.89
N ASP A 93 12.43 -0.14 -15.74
CA ASP A 93 11.66 -1.36 -15.91
C ASP A 93 11.50 -2.10 -14.56
N SER A 94 10.63 -1.54 -13.71
CA SER A 94 10.17 -2.10 -12.44
C SER A 94 8.67 -2.39 -12.53
N THR A 95 8.18 -2.53 -13.76
CA THR A 95 6.89 -3.13 -14.07
C THR A 95 6.94 -4.56 -13.56
N PHE A 96 6.57 -4.78 -12.29
CA PHE A 96 6.15 -6.09 -11.83
C PHE A 96 5.20 -6.62 -12.90
N SER A 97 5.61 -7.70 -13.57
CA SER A 97 4.85 -8.23 -14.68
C SER A 97 3.49 -8.67 -14.13
N SER A 98 2.46 -8.66 -14.97
CA SER A 98 1.15 -9.16 -14.53
C SER A 98 1.28 -10.59 -13.96
N ALA A 99 2.16 -11.42 -14.53
CA ALA A 99 2.44 -12.75 -14.00
C ALA A 99 3.01 -12.73 -12.56
N GLN A 100 3.98 -11.86 -12.26
CA GLN A 100 4.53 -11.74 -10.90
C GLN A 100 3.52 -11.17 -9.91
N LEU A 101 2.66 -10.25 -10.36
CA LEU A 101 1.58 -9.70 -9.53
C LEU A 101 0.57 -10.78 -9.15
N HIS A 102 0.16 -11.59 -10.13
CA HIS A 102 -0.77 -12.70 -9.94
C HIS A 102 -0.18 -13.81 -9.04
N SER A 103 1.12 -14.07 -9.10
CA SER A 103 1.75 -15.11 -8.25
C SER A 103 1.95 -14.64 -6.81
N ALA A 104 2.19 -13.35 -6.58
CA ALA A 104 2.43 -12.81 -5.25
C ALA A 104 1.15 -12.38 -4.50
N PHE A 105 0.10 -11.96 -5.22
CA PHE A 105 -1.12 -11.39 -4.64
C PHE A 105 -2.39 -12.05 -5.17
N HIS A 106 -3.45 -12.04 -4.36
CA HIS A 106 -4.82 -12.36 -4.72
C HIS A 106 -5.75 -11.19 -4.38
N CYS A 107 -7.02 -11.29 -4.76
CA CYS A 107 -8.01 -10.26 -4.49
C CYS A 107 -8.92 -10.59 -3.30
N LEU A 108 -9.25 -9.56 -2.53
CA LEU A 108 -10.31 -9.51 -1.54
C LEU A 108 -11.38 -8.55 -2.07
N CYS A 109 -12.45 -9.07 -2.65
CA CYS A 109 -13.44 -8.25 -3.34
C CYS A 109 -14.22 -7.34 -2.39
N TYR A 110 -14.54 -6.14 -2.87
CA TYR A 110 -15.48 -5.26 -2.19
C TYR A 110 -16.90 -5.85 -2.23
N GLN A 111 -17.74 -5.38 -1.32
CA GLN A 111 -19.14 -5.79 -1.28
C GLN A 111 -19.82 -5.55 -2.63
N GLY A 112 -20.52 -6.57 -3.13
CA GLY A 112 -21.19 -6.56 -4.44
C GLY A 112 -20.35 -7.08 -5.61
N TRP A 113 -19.11 -7.51 -5.37
CA TRP A 113 -18.21 -8.06 -6.39
C TRP A 113 -17.71 -9.46 -6.04
N THR A 114 -17.47 -10.28 -7.06
CA THR A 114 -16.98 -11.66 -6.95
C THR A 114 -16.05 -12.03 -8.13
N GLY A 115 -15.54 -13.25 -8.12
CA GLY A 115 -14.54 -13.76 -9.06
C GLY A 115 -13.12 -13.61 -8.53
N GLU A 116 -12.16 -14.36 -9.10
CA GLU A 116 -10.75 -14.32 -8.65
C GLU A 116 -10.14 -12.92 -8.75
N LEU A 117 -10.57 -12.12 -9.73
CA LEU A 117 -10.09 -10.76 -10.00
C LEU A 117 -11.14 -9.69 -9.67
N CYS A 118 -12.22 -10.03 -8.96
CA CYS A 118 -13.33 -9.13 -8.65
C CYS A 118 -13.99 -8.50 -9.89
N GLN A 119 -14.03 -9.26 -10.98
CA GLN A 119 -14.53 -8.80 -12.27
C GLN A 119 -16.07 -8.90 -12.41
N ASP A 120 -16.72 -9.72 -11.57
CA ASP A 120 -18.13 -10.04 -11.69
C ASP A 120 -18.95 -9.32 -10.61
N LYS A 121 -20.11 -8.77 -10.98
CA LYS A 121 -21.07 -8.22 -10.00
C LYS A 121 -21.98 -9.31 -9.47
N ILE A 122 -22.23 -9.28 -8.17
CA ILE A 122 -23.24 -10.11 -7.53
C ILE A 122 -24.61 -9.47 -7.81
N LEU A 123 -25.46 -10.17 -8.57
CA LEU A 123 -26.84 -9.76 -8.90
C LEU A 123 -27.79 -10.03 -7.73
#